data_AF-A0A2A5VKH5-F1
#
_entry.id   AF-A0A2A5VKH5-F1
#
_cell.length_a   1.000
_cell.length_b   1.000
_cell.length_c   1.000
_cell.angle_alpha   90.00
_cell.angle_beta   90.00
_cell.angle_gamma   90.00
#
_symmetry.space_group_name_H-M   'P 1'
#
loop_
_entity.id
_entity.type
_entity.pdbx_description
1 polymer ?
#
loop_
_entity_poly.entity_id
_entity_poly.type
_entity_poly.pdbx_seq_one_letter_code
_entity_poly.pdbx_strand_id
1 'polypeptide(L)'
;MSPKEDDTIVDKVIGNPAFDQMFGYHIFFRRAAIPVLLFLIGLLAYTIFDSFLSSQNTLTLSFVIVGLSLGPILNLERYMGSILSKK
;
A
#
# COMPACT_ATOMS: atom_id res chain seq x y z
N MET A 1 -39.00 14.30 14.10
CA MET A 1 -37.67 13.92 14.60
C MET A 1 -36.96 13.22 13.44
N SER A 2 -35.90 13.86 12.95
CA SER A 2 -35.08 13.51 11.78
C SER A 2 -34.20 12.26 12.05
N PRO A 3 -33.38 11.79 11.10
CA PRO A 3 -33.70 10.81 10.09
C PRO A 3 -32.91 9.51 10.35
N LYS A 4 -33.51 8.37 10.03
CA LYS A 4 -32.75 7.14 9.80
C LYS A 4 -32.36 7.17 8.33
N GLU A 5 -31.15 6.72 8.01
CA GLU A 5 -30.70 6.35 6.64
C GLU A 5 -29.82 7.34 5.84
N ASP A 6 -29.02 8.17 6.51
CA ASP A 6 -27.84 8.78 5.85
C ASP A 6 -26.56 8.51 6.65
N ASP A 7 -26.34 7.27 7.10
CA ASP A 7 -24.97 6.81 7.38
C ASP A 7 -24.28 6.62 6.02
N THR A 8 -23.97 7.75 5.37
CA THR A 8 -23.20 7.77 4.14
C THR A 8 -21.91 6.99 4.38
N ILE A 9 -21.39 6.33 3.34
CA ILE A 9 -20.08 5.65 3.42
C ILE A 9 -19.03 6.60 4.03
N VAL A 10 -19.20 7.90 3.82
CA VAL A 10 -18.41 8.99 4.39
C VAL A 10 -18.51 9.04 5.92
N ASP A 11 -19.69 9.01 6.54
CA ASP A 11 -19.82 8.99 8.01
C ASP A 11 -19.25 7.71 8.63
N LYS A 12 -19.39 6.57 7.95
CA LYS A 12 -18.71 5.32 8.34
C LYS A 12 -17.19 5.37 8.18
N VAL A 13 -16.65 6.22 7.31
CA VAL A 13 -15.21 6.40 7.11
C VAL A 13 -14.63 7.42 8.09
N ILE A 14 -15.37 8.48 8.42
CA ILE A 14 -14.97 9.53 9.37
C ILE A 14 -15.05 9.01 10.82
N GLY A 15 -16.09 8.23 11.15
CA GLY A 15 -16.25 7.65 12.49
C GLY A 15 -15.46 6.37 12.74
N ASN A 16 -14.67 5.89 11.78
CA ASN A 16 -13.93 4.65 11.94
C ASN A 16 -12.62 4.92 12.70
N PRO A 17 -12.45 4.38 13.92
CA PRO A 17 -11.21 4.50 14.67
C PRO A 17 -10.02 3.91 13.90
N ALA A 18 -10.20 3.13 12.83
CA ALA A 18 -9.10 2.72 11.93
C ALA A 18 -8.34 3.89 11.32
N PHE A 19 -9.06 4.97 11.00
CA PHE A 19 -8.47 6.16 10.36
C PHE A 19 -7.87 7.11 11.40
N ASP A 20 -8.38 7.12 12.64
CA ASP A 20 -7.87 7.92 13.76
C ASP A 20 -6.73 7.22 14.54
N GLN A 21 -6.79 5.90 14.69
CA GLN A 21 -5.73 5.05 15.27
C GLN A 21 -4.60 4.74 14.28
N MET A 22 -4.74 5.11 13.00
CA MET A 22 -3.62 5.22 12.06
C MET A 22 -2.80 6.49 12.30
N PHE A 23 -2.77 6.99 13.55
CA PHE A 23 -1.90 7.99 14.15
C PHE A 23 -1.33 8.99 13.14
N GLY A 24 -1.79 10.24 13.15
CA GLY A 24 -1.35 11.36 12.29
C GLY A 24 0.17 11.63 12.18
N TYR A 25 1.02 10.81 12.81
CA TYR A 25 2.48 10.73 12.65
C TYR A 25 2.96 9.71 11.58
N HIS A 26 2.21 8.64 11.29
CA HIS A 26 2.63 7.55 10.38
C HIS A 26 2.35 7.80 8.90
N ILE A 27 1.60 8.84 8.53
CA ILE A 27 1.36 9.19 7.12
C ILE A 27 2.69 9.49 6.40
N PHE A 28 3.63 10.15 7.10
CA PHE A 28 4.97 10.40 6.57
C PHE A 28 5.79 9.11 6.43
N PHE A 29 5.71 8.21 7.42
CA PHE A 29 6.36 6.91 7.32
C PHE A 29 5.80 6.09 6.16
N ARG A 30 4.49 6.11 5.91
CA ARG A 30 3.87 5.42 4.77
C ARG A 30 4.32 5.99 3.42
N ARG A 31 4.40 7.32 3.31
CA ARG A 31 4.88 8.01 2.11
C ARG A 31 6.35 7.73 1.80
N ALA A 32 7.14 7.31 2.80
CA ALA A 32 8.52 6.85 2.59
C ALA A 32 8.62 5.32 2.45
N ALA A 33 7.89 4.56 3.26
CA ALA A 33 7.97 3.11 3.35
C ALA A 33 7.44 2.41 2.10
N ILE A 34 6.34 2.88 1.50
CA ILE A 34 5.82 2.28 0.27
C ILE A 34 6.82 2.46 -0.89
N PRO A 35 7.32 3.68 -1.18
CA PRO A 35 8.38 3.86 -2.18
C PRO A 35 9.65 3.06 -1.89
N VAL A 36 10.12 3.03 -0.64
CA VAL A 36 11.31 2.27 -0.25
C VAL A 36 11.10 0.77 -0.47
N LEU A 37 9.95 0.22 -0.06
CA LEU A 37 9.63 -1.19 -0.23
C LEU A 37 9.52 -1.57 -1.71
N LEU A 38 8.88 -0.73 -2.53
CA LEU A 38 8.82 -0.91 -3.98
C LEU A 38 10.21 -0.85 -4.62
N PHE A 39 11.07 0.05 -4.15
CA PHE A 39 12.46 0.14 -4.61
C PHE A 39 13.26 -1.12 -4.26
N LEU A 40 13.08 -1.64 -3.05
CA LEU A 40 13.71 -2.91 -2.62
C LEU A 40 13.22 -4.10 -3.45
N ILE A 41 11.92 -4.17 -3.75
CA ILE A 41 11.36 -5.19 -4.66
C ILE A 41 11.97 -5.07 -6.06
N GLY A 42 12.12 -3.83 -6.56
CA GLY A 42 12.75 -3.57 -7.85
C GLY A 42 14.22 -4.01 -7.89
N LEU A 43 14.99 -3.67 -6.86
CA LEU A 43 16.38 -4.13 -6.72
C LEU A 43 16.48 -5.66 -6.62
N LEU A 44 15.59 -6.28 -5.84
CA LEU A 44 15.54 -7.74 -5.71
C LEU A 44 15.21 -8.40 -7.06
N ALA A 45 14.18 -7.93 -7.75
CA ALA A 45 13.79 -8.43 -9.06
C ALA A 45 14.95 -8.26 -10.06
N TYR A 46 15.55 -7.07 -10.12
CA TYR A 46 16.69 -6.80 -10.98
C TYR A 46 17.83 -7.77 -10.71
N THR A 47 18.23 -7.93 -9.45
CA THR A 47 19.32 -8.84 -9.05
C THR A 47 19.05 -10.29 -9.44
N ILE A 48 17.80 -10.75 -9.31
CA ILE A 48 17.41 -12.10 -9.72
C ILE A 48 17.50 -12.26 -11.24
N PHE A 49 16.99 -11.29 -12.01
CA PHE A 49 16.90 -11.41 -13.47
C PHE A 49 18.20 -11.07 -14.21
N ASP A 50 19.10 -10.29 -13.61
CA ASP A 50 20.35 -9.83 -14.22
C ASP A 50 21.24 -10.99 -14.69
N SER A 51 21.16 -12.14 -14.00
CA SER A 51 21.92 -13.35 -14.36
C SER A 51 21.33 -14.14 -15.54
N PHE A 52 20.09 -13.87 -15.95
CA PHE A 52 19.36 -14.69 -16.93
C PHE A 52 18.98 -13.94 -18.22
N LEU A 53 18.99 -12.61 -18.19
CA LEU A 53 18.41 -11.76 -19.23
C LEU A 53 19.38 -10.66 -19.66
N SER A 54 19.17 -10.13 -20.87
CA SER A 54 19.88 -8.93 -21.31
C SER A 54 19.50 -7.72 -20.44
N SER A 55 20.44 -6.81 -20.22
CA SER A 55 20.28 -5.64 -19.34
C SER A 55 18.96 -4.87 -19.56
N GLN A 56 18.57 -4.63 -20.82
CA GLN A 56 17.30 -3.95 -21.15
C GLN A 56 16.05 -4.75 -20.76
N ASN A 57 16.07 -6.07 -20.95
CA ASN A 57 14.95 -6.94 -20.61
C ASN A 57 14.83 -7.11 -19.09
N THR A 58 15.95 -7.26 -18.39
CA THR A 58 16.03 -7.30 -16.92
C THR A 58 15.40 -6.05 -16.31
N LEU A 59 15.79 -4.88 -16.82
CA LEU A 59 15.31 -3.59 -16.32
C LEU A 59 13.80 -3.44 -16.58
N THR A 60 13.34 -3.77 -17.78
CA THR A 60 11.91 -3.73 -18.14
C THR A 60 11.07 -4.66 -17.24
N LEU A 61 11.47 -5.93 -17.09
CA LEU A 61 10.77 -6.90 -16.25
C LEU A 61 10.73 -6.48 -14.77
N SER A 62 11.82 -5.90 -14.27
CA SER A 62 11.89 -5.42 -12.89
C SER A 62 10.87 -4.29 -12.64
N PHE A 63 10.74 -3.34 -13.57
CA PHE A 63 9.72 -2.29 -13.47
C PHE A 63 8.30 -2.82 -13.58
N VAL A 64 8.06 -3.82 -14.43
CA VAL A 64 6.75 -4.49 -14.52
C VAL A 64 6.39 -5.12 -13.18
N ILE A 65 7.31 -5.82 -12.53
CA ILE A 65 7.08 -6.46 -11.23
C ILE A 65 6.81 -5.43 -10.14
N VAL A 66 7.58 -4.34 -10.08
CA VAL A 66 7.34 -3.24 -9.14
C VAL A 66 5.94 -2.63 -9.36
N GLY A 67 5.58 -2.36 -10.62
CA GLY A 67 4.27 -1.82 -10.98
C GLY A 67 3.11 -2.74 -10.58
N LEU A 68 3.24 -4.05 -10.83
CA LEU A 68 2.24 -5.05 -10.43
C LEU A 68 2.16 -5.22 -8.90
N SER A 69 3.27 -5.01 -8.19
CA SER A 69 3.33 -5.12 -6.72
C SER A 69 2.61 -3.96 -6.01
N LEU A 70 2.50 -2.80 -6.64
CA LEU A 70 1.87 -1.60 -6.05
C LEU A 70 0.44 -1.88 -5.55
N GLY A 71 -0.39 -2.53 -6.36
CA GLY A 71 -1.79 -2.83 -6.00
C GLY A 71 -1.91 -3.71 -4.75
N PRO A 72 -1.29 -4.90 -4.73
CA PRO A 72 -1.24 -5.76 -3.55
C PRO A 72 -0.70 -5.07 -2.30
N ILE A 73 0.39 -4.29 -2.41
CA ILE A 73 0.98 -3.57 -1.27
C ILE A 73 -0.01 -2.58 -0.66
N LEU A 74 -0.70 -1.80 -1.49
CA LEU A 74 -1.72 -0.85 -1.02
C LEU A 74 -2.92 -1.55 -0.37
N ASN A 75 -3.32 -2.72 -0.89
CA ASN A 75 -4.42 -3.50 -0.29
C ASN A 75 -4.01 -4.14 1.05
N LEU A 76 -2.77 -4.63 1.17
CA LEU A 76 -2.24 -5.16 2.42
C LEU A 76 -2.15 -4.09 3.50
N GLU A 77 -1.72 -2.87 3.13
CA GLU A 77 -1.68 -1.72 4.04
C GLU A 77 -3.07 -1.38 4.59
N ARG A 78 -4.08 -1.32 3.72
CA ARG A 78 -5.49 -1.12 4.11
C ARG A 78 -6.01 -2.26 5.00
N TYR A 79 -5.67 -3.51 4.66
CA TYR A 79 -6.09 -4.68 5.43
C TYR A 79 -5.48 -4.69 6.84
N MET A 80 -4.18 -4.41 6.96
CA MET A 80 -3.51 -4.28 8.26
C MET A 80 -4.16 -3.18 9.11
N GLY A 81 -4.50 -2.04 8.51
CA GLY A 81 -5.27 -1.00 9.18
C GLY A 81 -6.62 -1.46 9.69
N SER A 82 -7.35 -2.22 8.89
CA SER A 82 -8.65 -2.75 9.30
C SER A 82 -8.55 -3.75 10.46
N ILE A 83 -7.46 -4.53 10.56
CA ILE A 83 -7.23 -5.44 11.68
C ILE A 83 -6.86 -4.65 12.94
N LEU A 84 -5.92 -3.70 12.82
CA LEU A 84 -5.44 -2.93 13.96
C LEU A 84 -6.55 -2.10 14.59
N SER A 85 -7.48 -1.60 13.76
CA SER A 85 -8.66 -0.86 14.19
C SER A 85 -9.68 -1.65 14.99
N LYS A 86 -9.75 -2.96 14.75
CA LYS A 86 -10.77 -3.83 15.39
C LYS A 86 -10.34 -4.27 16.79
N LYS A 87 -9.12 -3.91 17.21
CA LYS A 87 -8.53 -4.29 18.49
C LYS A 87 -8.52 -3.09 19.43
#